data_AF-A0A7W0H1N3-F1
#
_entry.id   AF-A0A7W0H1N3-F1
#
_cell.length_a   1.000
_cell.length_b   1.000
_cell.length_c   1.000
_cell.angle_alpha   90.00
_cell.angle_beta   90.00
_cell.angle_gamma   90.00
#
_symmetry.space_group_name_H-M   'P 1'
#
loop_
_entity.id
_entity.type
_entity.pdbx_description
1 polymer ?
#
loop_
_entity_poly.entity_id
_entity_poly.type
_entity_poly.pdbx_seq_one_letter_code
_entity_poly.pdbx_strand_id
1 'polypeptide(L)' 'MFAYQDENGKPVYFIYNFKRGKYHPFVPAAGDKARNTEEELRIKAQLARDLPWEEDMARWFPLWDIPL' A
#
# COMPACT_ATOMS: atom_id res chain seq x y z
N MET A 1 6.92 -0.32 -8.66
CA MET A 1 6.63 -0.52 -7.22
C MET A 1 7.87 -0.06 -6.46
N PHE A 2 7.69 0.70 -5.38
CA PHE A 2 8.79 1.08 -4.47
C PHE A 2 8.47 0.53 -3.08
N ALA A 3 9.47 -0.06 -2.44
CA ALA A 3 9.40 -0.54 -1.07
C ALA A 3 10.04 0.50 -0.14
N TYR A 4 9.29 0.94 0.87
CA TYR A 4 9.76 1.78 1.96
C TYR A 4 9.73 0.96 3.25
N GLN A 5 10.67 1.18 4.17
CA GLN A 5 10.58 0.61 5.52
C GLN A 5 10.09 1.70 6.46
N ASP A 6 8.99 1.42 7.16
CA ASP A 6 8.51 2.28 8.24
C ASP A 6 9.53 2.34 9.39
N GLU A 7 9.38 3.27 10.34
CA GLU A 7 10.26 3.41 11.52
C GLU A 7 10.41 2.11 12.33
N ASN A 8 9.45 1.19 12.19
CA ASN A 8 9.44 -0.13 12.82
C ASN A 8 10.06 -1.25 11.95
N GLY A 9 10.69 -0.94 10.82
CA GLY A 9 11.25 -1.91 9.88
C GLY A 9 10.20 -2.70 9.09
N LYS A 10 8.93 -2.28 9.12
CA LYS A 10 7.85 -2.94 8.38
C LYS A 10 7.88 -2.49 6.92
N PRO A 11 7.85 -3.42 5.95
CA PRO A 11 7.82 -3.05 4.54
C PRO A 11 6.47 -2.43 4.19
N VAL A 12 6.51 -1.30 3.49
CA VAL A 12 5.38 -0.57 2.93
C VAL A 12 5.56 -0.52 1.42
N TYR A 13 4.54 -0.93 0.69
CA TYR A 13 4.56 -0.97 -0.77
C TYR A 13 3.61 0.06 -1.34
N PHE A 14 4.07 0.82 -2.34
CA PHE A 14 3.19 1.65 -3.15
C PHE A 14 2.92 0.99 -4.49
N ILE A 15 1.66 0.59 -4.68
CA ILE A 15 1.19 -0.09 -5.89
C ILE A 15 0.54 0.94 -6.81
N TYR A 16 1.09 1.07 -8.01
CA TYR A 16 0.57 1.95 -9.04
C TYR A 16 -0.31 1.18 -10.03
N ASN A 17 -1.56 1.59 -10.16
CA ASN A 17 -2.48 1.07 -11.16
C ASN A 17 -2.33 1.86 -12.47
N PHE A 18 -1.63 1.26 -13.43
CA PHE A 18 -1.38 1.87 -14.73
C PHE A 18 -2.67 2.19 -15.53
N LYS A 19 -3.72 1.37 -15.38
CA LYS A 19 -4.99 1.57 -16.10
C LYS A 19 -5.77 2.79 -15.59
N ARG A 20 -5.59 3.17 -14.33
CA ARG A 20 -6.36 4.25 -13.68
C ARG A 20 -5.51 5.47 -13.32
N GLY A 21 -4.20 5.36 -13.40
CA GLY A 21 -3.27 6.41 -12.99
C GLY A 21 -3.32 6.70 -11.49
N LYS A 22 -3.53 5.67 -10.66
CA LYS A 22 -3.74 5.83 -9.22
C LYS A 22 -2.82 4.94 -8.37
N TYR A 23 -2.47 5.42 -7.19
CA TYR A 23 -1.69 4.71 -6.19
C TYR A 23 -2.57 4.16 -5.06
N HIS A 24 -2.17 3.03 -4.51
CA HIS A 24 -2.64 2.58 -3.21
C HIS A 24 -1.47 2.01 -2.39
N PRO A 25 -1.44 2.29 -1.08
CA PRO A 25 -0.47 1.69 -0.19
C PRO A 25 -0.89 0.26 0.14
N PHE A 26 0.09 -0.59 0.35
CA PHE A 26 -0.08 -1.95 0.80
C PHE A 26 0.94 -2.26 1.89
N VAL A 27 0.46 -2.67 3.06
CA VAL A 27 1.29 -2.94 4.24
C VAL A 27 1.02 -4.36 4.70
N PRO A 28 1.92 -5.33 4.43
CA PRO A 28 1.80 -6.66 5.00
C PRO A 28 1.89 -6.61 6.53
N ALA A 29 1.07 -7.42 7.17
CA ALA A 29 1.08 -7.68 8.61
C ALA A 29 1.73 -9.04 8.89
N ALA A 30 2.06 -9.28 10.17
CA ALA A 30 2.57 -10.58 10.59
C ALA A 30 1.47 -11.65 10.45
N GLY A 31 1.66 -12.61 9.55
CA GLY A 31 0.73 -13.70 9.27
C GLY A 31 0.73 -14.12 7.80
N ASP A 32 0.20 -15.31 7.49
CA ASP A 32 0.02 -15.75 6.10
C ASP A 32 -1.02 -14.84 5.43
N LYS A 33 -0.58 -14.09 4.42
CA LYS A 33 -1.43 -13.16 3.63
C LYS A 33 -2.24 -12.19 4.49
N ALA A 34 -1.64 -11.70 5.58
CA ALA A 34 -2.22 -10.71 6.46
C ALA A 34 -1.80 -9.29 6.04
N ARG A 35 -2.72 -8.33 6.03
CA ARG A 35 -2.45 -6.91 5.76
C ARG A 35 -2.88 -6.02 6.92
N ASN A 36 -2.21 -4.89 7.08
CA ASN A 36 -2.58 -3.88 8.06
C ASN A 36 -3.33 -2.71 7.38
N THR A 37 -4.64 -2.86 7.26
CA THR A 37 -5.52 -1.86 6.64
C THR A 37 -5.47 -0.50 7.35
N GLU A 38 -5.28 -0.47 8.67
CA GLU A 38 -5.23 0.78 9.44
C GLU A 38 -4.01 1.62 9.05
N GLU A 39 -2.85 0.97 8.91
CA GLU A 39 -1.62 1.65 8.46
C GLU A 39 -1.72 2.08 6.99
N GLU A 40 -2.31 1.26 6.12
CA GLU A 40 -2.55 1.63 4.72
C GLU A 40 -3.42 2.91 4.61
N LEU A 41 -4.49 3.01 5.40
CA LEU A 41 -5.34 4.21 5.45
C LEU A 41 -4.62 5.42 6.04
N ARG A 42 -3.79 5.23 7.07
CA ARG A 42 -2.98 6.30 7.66
C ARG A 42 -2.01 6.88 6.63
N ILE A 43 -1.27 6.02 5.91
CA ILE A 43 -0.33 6.43 4.87
C ILE A 43 -1.06 7.19 3.76
N LYS A 44 -2.22 6.66 3.31
CA LYS A 44 -3.05 7.37 2.34
C LYS A 44 -3.46 8.75 2.84
N ALA A 45 -3.88 8.88 4.10
CA ALA A 45 -4.31 10.15 4.67
C ALA A 45 -3.16 11.16 4.78
N GLN A 46 -1.96 10.70 5.16
CA GLN A 46 -0.76 11.54 5.26
C GLN A 46 -0.31 12.06 3.90
N LEU A 47 -0.31 11.20 2.88
CA LEU A 47 0.15 11.53 1.53
C LEU A 47 -0.99 11.91 0.58
N ALA A 48 -2.21 12.12 1.11
CA ALA A 48 -3.45 12.31 0.36
C ALA A 48 -3.36 13.43 -0.70
N ARG A 49 -2.49 14.42 -0.45
CA ARG A 49 -2.34 15.62 -1.27
C ARG A 49 -1.24 15.53 -2.33
N ASP A 50 -0.35 14.55 -2.24
CA ASP A 50 0.84 14.47 -3.07
C ASP A 50 0.69 13.55 -4.28
N LEU A 51 -0.24 12.59 -4.23
CA LEU A 51 -0.43 11.57 -5.27
C LEU A 51 -1.91 11.35 -5.60
N PRO A 52 -2.23 10.90 -6.83
CA PRO A 52 -3.57 10.45 -7.16
C PRO A 52 -3.87 9.11 -6.48
N TRP A 53 -4.71 9.11 -5.44
CA TRP A 53 -5.03 7.90 -4.66
C TRP A 53 -6.24 7.14 -5.19
N GLU A 54 -6.23 5.81 -4.99
CA GLU A 54 -7.41 5.00 -5.15
C GLU A 54 -8.34 5.12 -3.93
N GLU A 55 -9.59 5.49 -4.20
CA GLU A 55 -10.63 5.70 -3.19
C GLU A 55 -11.39 4.42 -2.90
N ASP A 56 -11.52 3.56 -3.91
CA ASP A 56 -12.18 2.27 -3.79
C ASP A 56 -11.21 1.21 -3.22
N MET A 57 -11.39 0.89 -1.93
CA MET A 57 -10.60 -0.13 -1.24
C MET A 57 -10.79 -1.54 -1.80
N ALA A 58 -11.90 -1.84 -2.50
CA ALA A 58 -12.08 -3.14 -3.14
C ALA A 58 -11.09 -3.36 -4.30
N ARG A 59 -10.42 -2.28 -4.75
CA ARG A 59 -9.40 -2.31 -5.80
C ARG A 59 -7.98 -2.32 -5.25
N TRP A 60 -7.82 -2.38 -3.93
CA TRP A 60 -6.53 -2.52 -3.29
C TRP A 60 -6.19 -4.00 -3.29
N PHE A 61 -5.72 -4.46 -4.45
CA PHE A 61 -5.34 -5.83 -4.66
C PHE A 61 -4.05 -6.09 -3.90
N PRO A 62 -4.08 -6.94 -2.86
CA PRO A 62 -2.87 -7.24 -2.13
C PRO A 62 -1.92 -8.02 -3.04
N LEU A 63 -0.66 -7.61 -3.08
CA LEU A 63 0.38 -8.34 -3.79
C LEU A 63 1.17 -9.15 -2.76
N TRP A 64 0.80 -10.42 -2.67
CA TRP A 64 1.52 -11.43 -1.90
C TRP A 64 2.61 -12.05 -2.78
N ASP A 65 3.73 -12.46 -2.19
CA ASP A 65 4.86 -13.10 -2.90
C ASP A 65 5.48 -12.24 -4.01
N ILE A 66 5.82 -11.00 -3.69
CA ILE A 66 6.61 -10.16 -4.60
C ILE A 66 8.09 -10.49 -4.36
N PRO A 67 8.81 -11.07 -5.34
CA PRO A 67 10.26 -11.11 -5.26
C PRO A 67 10.76 -9.66 -5.42
N LEU A 68 11.30 -9.10 -4.34
CA LEU A 68 12.01 -7.83 -4.35
C LEU A 68 13.43 -7.99 -4.89
#